data_AF-A0A383EV34-F1
#
_entry.id   AF-A0A383EV34-F1
#
_cell.length_a   1.000
_cell.length_b   1.000
_cell.length_c   1.000
_cell.angle_alpha   90.00
_cell.angle_beta   90.00
_cell.angle_gamma   90.00
#
_symmetry.space_group_name_H-M   'P 1'
#
loop_
_entity.id
_entity.type
_entity.pdbx_description
1 polymer ?
#
loop_
_entity_poly.entity_id
_entity_poly.type
_entity_poly.pdbx_seq_one_letter_code
_entity_poly.pdbx_strand_id
1 'polypeptide(L)' 'VEWISDEPFSATYKDLYFSKNQAIEEANFVYIQGNNLPSRWEGLKKNEDFNIVELGFGAGINFLTTLREWSKN' A
#
# COMPACT_ATOMS: atom_id res chain seq x y z
N VAL A 1 -12.66 -0.28 -16.27
CA VAL A 1 -11.53 -1.18 -15.95
C VAL A 1 -11.58 -2.31 -16.94
N GLU A 2 -10.50 -2.47 -17.68
CA GLU A 2 -10.31 -3.64 -18.54
C GLU A 2 -9.57 -4.70 -17.74
N TRP A 3 -9.69 -5.95 -18.17
CA TRP A 3 -9.00 -7.06 -17.53
C TRP A 3 -8.15 -7.76 -18.58
N ILE A 4 -6.85 -7.85 -18.31
CA ILE A 4 -5.88 -8.56 -19.16
C ILE A 4 -5.28 -9.66 -18.29
N SER A 5 -5.47 -10.92 -18.69
CA SER A 5 -4.93 -12.08 -17.95
C SER A 5 -5.32 -12.10 -16.45
N ASP A 6 -6.58 -11.76 -16.14
CA ASP A 6 -7.13 -11.59 -14.79
C ASP A 6 -6.52 -10.45 -13.95
N GLU A 7 -5.78 -9.53 -14.57
CA GLU A 7 -5.22 -8.36 -13.91
C GLU A 7 -5.96 -7.08 -14.34
N PRO A 8 -6.28 -6.18 -13.38
CA PRO A 8 -6.98 -4.95 -13.69
C PRO A 8 -6.07 -3.98 -14.43
N PHE A 9 -6.50 -3.56 -15.61
CA PHE A 9 -5.77 -2.68 -16.52
C PHE A 9 -6.53 -1.37 -16.74
N SER A 10 -5.79 -0.27 -16.73
CA SER A 10 -6.28 1.05 -17.12
C SER A 10 -5.96 1.31 -18.59
N ALA A 11 -6.97 1.25 -19.47
CA ALA A 11 -6.80 1.62 -20.88
C ALA A 11 -6.38 3.09 -21.07
N THR A 12 -6.79 3.97 -20.16
CA THR A 12 -6.45 5.41 -20.20
C THR A 12 -4.98 5.65 -19.89
N TYR A 13 -4.44 5.01 -18.85
CA TYR A 13 -3.04 5.16 -18.43
C TYR A 13 -2.12 4.13 -19.08
N LYS A 14 -2.70 3.14 -19.78
CA LYS A 14 -2.04 2.01 -20.44
C LYS A 14 -1.15 1.21 -19.49
N ASP A 15 -1.62 1.02 -18.26
CA ASP A 15 -0.87 0.36 -17.20
C ASP A 15 -1.76 -0.53 -16.32
N LEU A 16 -1.15 -1.49 -15.64
CA LEU A 16 -1.80 -2.33 -14.63
C LEU A 16 -2.00 -1.53 -13.33
N TYR A 17 -3.14 -1.75 -12.66
CA TYR A 17 -3.37 -1.16 -11.34
C TYR A 17 -2.50 -1.80 -10.26
N PHE A 18 -2.22 -3.10 -10.39
CA PHE A 18 -1.34 -3.88 -9.52
C PHE A 18 -1.09 -5.26 -10.12
N SER A 19 0.01 -5.92 -9.72
CA SER A 19 0.26 -7.32 -10.08
C SER A 19 -0.49 -8.28 -9.15
N LYS A 20 -1.24 -9.24 -9.72
CA LYS A 20 -2.05 -10.22 -8.97
C LYS A 20 -1.26 -11.02 -7.93
N ASN A 21 0.02 -11.28 -8.20
CA ASN A 21 0.86 -12.16 -7.37
C ASN A 21 1.84 -11.42 -6.46
N GLN A 22 2.00 -10.10 -6.63
CA GLN A 22 3.08 -9.35 -5.98
C GLN A 22 2.62 -8.04 -5.34
N ALA A 23 1.35 -7.67 -5.45
CA ALA A 23 0.89 -6.36 -4.99
C ALA A 23 1.13 -6.11 -3.50
N ILE A 24 1.06 -7.15 -2.67
CA ILE A 24 1.29 -7.04 -1.22
C ILE A 24 2.80 -6.93 -0.93
N GLU A 25 3.61 -7.74 -1.60
CA GLU A 25 5.07 -7.73 -1.47
C GLU A 25 5.63 -6.38 -1.94
N GLU A 26 5.15 -5.88 -3.07
CA GLU A 26 5.49 -4.57 -3.61
C GLU A 26 5.05 -3.45 -2.65
N ALA A 27 3.82 -3.49 -2.13
CA ALA A 27 3.36 -2.51 -1.14
C ALA A 27 4.23 -2.53 0.12
N ASN A 28 4.60 -3.72 0.61
CA ASN A 28 5.51 -3.85 1.75
C ASN A 28 6.88 -3.24 1.46
N PHE A 29 7.46 -3.54 0.30
CA PHE A 29 8.80 -3.07 -0.04
C PHE A 29 8.83 -1.55 -0.33
N VAL A 30 7.94 -1.07 -1.19
CA VAL A 30 7.94 0.31 -1.68
C VAL A 30 7.35 1.27 -0.65
N TYR A 31 6.22 0.92 -0.03
CA TYR A 31 5.51 1.85 0.85
C TYR A 31 5.85 1.64 2.32
N ILE A 32 5.77 0.41 2.84
CA ILE A 32 5.98 0.16 4.28
C ILE A 32 7.46 0.32 4.65
N GLN A 33 8.32 -0.43 3.98
CA GLN A 33 9.76 -0.38 4.20
C GLN A 33 10.35 0.91 3.62
N GLY A 34 9.93 1.33 2.41
CA GLY A 34 10.43 2.56 1.80
C GLY A 34 10.17 3.84 2.60
N ASN A 35 9.14 3.88 3.47
CA ASN A 35 8.90 5.00 4.40
C ASN A 35 9.36 4.73 5.84
N ASN A 36 10.06 3.61 6.08
CA ASN A 36 10.45 3.13 7.41
C ASN A 36 9.31 3.14 8.42
N LEU A 37 8.10 2.75 7.99
CA LEU A 37 6.90 2.91 8.82
C LEU A 37 7.00 2.15 10.16
N PRO A 38 7.43 0.87 10.22
CA PRO A 38 7.49 0.14 11.49
C PRO A 38 8.35 0.84 12.54
N SER A 39 9.57 1.26 12.19
CA SER A 39 10.46 1.97 13.12
C SER A 39 9.91 3.34 13.53
N ARG A 40 9.18 4.02 12.66
CA ARG A 40 8.53 5.29 13.01
C ARG A 40 7.33 5.09 13.94
N TRP A 41 6.60 3.99 13.79
CA TRP A 41 5.49 3.61 14.67
C TRP A 41 5.99 3.25 16.06
N GLU A 42 7.07 2.48 16.17
CA GLU A 42 7.72 2.14 17.46
C GLU A 42 8.15 3.40 18.26
N GLY A 43 8.49 4.48 17.56
CA GLY A 43 8.87 5.75 18.16
C GLY A 43 7.70 6.62 18.64
N LEU A 44 6.45 6.23 18.40
CA LEU A 44 5.29 7.02 18.76
C LEU A 44 5.07 7.03 20.27
N LYS A 45 4.74 8.22 20.80
CA LYS A 45 4.31 8.35 22.18
C LYS A 45 2.87 7.86 22.33
N LYS A 46 2.50 7.54 23.57
CA LYS A 46 1.12 7.19 23.89
C LYS A 46 0.18 8.32 23.46
N ASN A 47 -0.87 7.97 22.71
CA ASN A 47 -1.87 8.87 22.14
C ASN A 47 -1.34 9.85 21.08
N GLU A 48 -0.21 9.55 20.44
CA GLU A 48 0.28 10.30 19.28
C GLU A 48 -0.32 9.73 17.99
N ASP A 49 -0.78 10.62 17.10
CA ASP A 49 -1.36 10.24 15.82
C ASP A 49 -0.28 10.06 14.74
N PHE A 50 -0.41 9.02 13.91
CA PHE A 50 0.41 8.83 12.72
C PHE A 50 -0.43 9.01 11.46
N ASN A 51 -0.11 10.03 10.67
CA ASN A 51 -0.88 10.39 9.48
C ASN A 51 -0.13 10.02 8.19
N ILE A 52 -0.83 9.39 7.25
CA ILE A 52 -0.33 9.06 5.92
C ILE A 52 -1.29 9.66 4.89
N VAL A 53 -0.74 10.28 3.85
CA VAL A 53 -1.50 10.77 2.70
C VAL A 53 -1.16 9.89 1.50
N GLU A 54 -2.19 9.27 0.92
CA GLU A 54 -2.05 8.47 -0.29
C GLU A 54 -2.60 9.25 -1.49
N LEU A 55 -1.77 9.42 -2.52
CA LEU A 55 -2.19 10.04 -3.79
C LEU A 55 -2.62 8.94 -4.75
N GLY A 56 -3.93 8.75 -4.89
CA GLY A 56 -4.52 7.72 -5.74
C GLY A 56 -4.76 6.43 -4.97
N PHE A 57 -6.00 6.22 -4.53
CA PHE A 57 -6.36 5.07 -3.69
C PHE A 57 -6.35 3.73 -4.44
N GLY A 58 -6.66 3.74 -5.75
CA GLY A 58 -6.70 2.53 -6.57
C GLY A 58 -7.57 1.42 -5.95
N ALA A 59 -7.01 0.22 -5.81
CA ALA A 59 -7.66 -0.92 -5.15
C ALA A 59 -7.45 -0.96 -3.62
N GLY A 60 -6.86 0.09 -3.03
CA GLY A 60 -6.62 0.21 -1.58
C GLY A 60 -5.53 -0.72 -1.04
N ILE A 61 -4.65 -1.24 -1.89
CA ILE A 61 -3.65 -2.24 -1.49
C ILE A 61 -2.64 -1.66 -0.50
N ASN A 62 -2.15 -0.44 -0.74
CA ASN A 62 -1.22 0.21 0.19
C ASN A 62 -1.91 0.49 1.51
N PHE A 63 -3.14 1.02 1.50
CA PHE A 63 -3.93 1.26 2.70
C PHE A 63 -4.15 -0.03 3.53
N LEU A 64 -4.64 -1.10 2.90
CA LEU A 64 -4.91 -2.36 3.59
C LEU A 64 -3.63 -3.04 4.08
N THR A 65 -2.54 -2.98 3.31
CA THR A 65 -1.24 -3.49 3.73
C THR A 65 -0.71 -2.69 4.92
N THR A 66 -0.82 -1.36 4.88
CA THR A 66 -0.45 -0.47 5.99
C THR A 66 -1.23 -0.80 7.25
N LEU A 67 -2.55 -0.94 7.16
CA LEU A 67 -3.41 -1.29 8.29
C LEU A 67 -3.03 -2.65 8.88
N ARG A 68 -2.74 -3.63 8.03
CA ARG A 68 -2.30 -4.96 8.46
C ARG A 68 -0.96 -4.89 9.20
N GLU A 69 0.03 -4.20 8.67
CA GLU A 69 1.34 -4.07 9.34
C GLU A 69 1.26 -3.23 10.62
N TRP A 70 0.42 -2.19 10.65
CA TRP A 70 0.14 -1.41 11.86
C TRP A 70 -0.41 -2.29 12.98
N SER A 71 -1.39 -3.17 12.66
CA SER A 71 -2.02 -4.05 13.66
C SER A 71 -1.10 -5.11 14.30
N LYS A 72 0.11 -5.31 13.74
CA LYS A 72 1.12 -6.22 14.29
C LYS A 72 2.05 -5.55 15.31
N ASN A 73 2.12 -4.21 15.31
CA ASN A 73 2.89 -3.41 16.25
C ASN A 73 2.03 -3.04 17.46
#